data_AF-A0A5M4B4U2-F1
#
_entry.id   AF-A0A5M4B4U2-F1
#
_cell.length_a   1.000
_cell.length_b   1.000
_cell.length_c   1.000
_cell.angle_alpha   90.00
_cell.angle_beta   90.00
_cell.angle_gamma   90.00
#
_symmetry.space_group_name_H-M   'P 1'
#
loop_
_entity.id
_entity.type
_entity.pdbx_description
1 polymer ?
#
loop_
_entity_poly.entity_id
_entity_poly.type
_entity_poly.pdbx_seq_one_letter_code
_entity_poly.pdbx_strand_id
1 'polypeptide(L)'
;MKSFRKIIIITFFIYWGGYIGVMYLFSLFGHKTFNESTVWVGFISAVFFEVIYWGLLWYTFKPKIRYIEAESDAEPEFRDTQTQEVSVPDVEFSVTRLREILPPHVHVTYMDEEAGVMKFRTPYNRKAWGILTHIAWQQESGTVMLSSFPLSVYTKTATRKAKEQNEAVAQLIHALGEDV
;
A
#
# COMPACT_ATOMS: atom_id res chain seq x y z
N MET A 1 1.51 6.85 9.47
CA MET A 1 0.62 6.66 10.64
C MET A 1 -0.52 7.69 10.75
N LYS A 2 -0.28 9.02 10.63
CA LYS A 2 -1.35 10.04 10.78
C LYS A 2 -2.56 9.79 9.85
N SER A 3 -2.32 9.43 8.58
CA SER A 3 -3.39 9.10 7.62
C SER A 3 -4.16 7.84 8.01
N PHE A 4 -3.49 6.84 8.59
CA PHE A 4 -4.11 5.58 9.02
C PHE A 4 -5.08 5.80 10.20
N ARG A 5 -4.65 6.56 11.21
CA ARG A 5 -5.52 6.95 12.34
C ARG A 5 -6.77 7.71 11.90
N LYS A 6 -6.64 8.60 10.91
CA LYS A 6 -7.79 9.32 10.34
C LYS A 6 -8.80 8.36 9.70
N ILE A 7 -8.33 7.32 8.98
CA ILE A 7 -9.22 6.35 8.34
C ILE A 7 -9.98 5.53 9.40
N ILE A 8 -9.30 5.04 10.45
CA ILE A 8 -9.94 4.32 11.58
C ILE A 8 -11.08 5.15 12.20
N ILE A 9 -10.81 6.43 12.48
CA ILE A 9 -11.81 7.31 13.10
C ILE A 9 -13.00 7.51 12.16
N ILE A 10 -12.76 7.71 10.86
CA ILE A 10 -13.81 7.89 9.87
C ILE A 10 -14.66 6.61 9.74
N THR A 11 -14.04 5.43 9.67
CA THR A 11 -14.77 4.15 9.56
C THR A 11 -15.63 3.90 10.79
N PHE A 12 -15.12 4.23 11.98
CA PHE A 12 -15.88 4.13 13.23
C PHE A 12 -17.18 4.95 13.16
N PHE A 13 -17.08 6.23 12.80
CA PHE A 13 -18.26 7.10 12.73
C PHE A 13 -19.24 6.70 11.62
N ILE A 14 -18.74 6.19 10.49
CA ILE A 14 -19.60 5.65 9.42
C ILE A 14 -20.38 4.44 9.94
N TYR A 15 -19.71 3.50 10.60
CA TYR A 15 -20.36 2.28 11.09
C TYR A 15 -21.33 2.57 12.23
N TRP A 16 -20.90 3.34 13.22
CA TRP A 16 -21.73 3.73 14.36
C TRP A 16 -22.91 4.60 13.93
N GLY A 17 -22.67 5.64 13.13
CA GLY A 17 -23.70 6.51 12.59
C GLY A 17 -24.66 5.77 11.65
N GLY A 18 -24.15 4.85 10.82
CA GLY A 18 -24.95 3.99 9.97
C GLY A 18 -25.87 3.07 10.77
N TYR A 19 -25.36 2.43 11.82
CA TYR A 19 -26.16 1.62 12.75
C TYR A 19 -27.28 2.44 13.39
N ILE A 20 -26.94 3.61 13.95
CA ILE A 20 -27.93 4.51 14.56
C ILE A 20 -28.98 4.93 13.54
N GLY A 21 -28.56 5.32 12.33
CA GLY A 21 -29.47 5.74 11.26
C GLY A 21 -30.44 4.65 10.85
N VAL A 22 -29.96 3.40 10.69
CA VAL A 22 -30.80 2.24 10.37
C VAL A 22 -31.79 1.96 11.50
N MET A 23 -31.35 1.98 12.76
CA MET A 23 -32.22 1.73 13.91
C MET A 23 -33.27 2.83 14.08
N TYR A 24 -32.90 4.08 13.85
CA TYR A 24 -33.82 5.21 13.86
C TYR A 24 -34.87 5.06 12.75
N LEU A 25 -34.46 4.72 11.52
CA LEU A 25 -35.39 4.45 10.43
C LEU A 25 -36.38 3.34 10.79
N PHE A 26 -35.91 2.20 11.32
CA PHE A 26 -36.79 1.13 11.77
C PHE A 26 -37.79 1.56 12.86
N SER A 27 -37.40 2.52 13.70
CA SER A 27 -38.31 3.06 14.71
C SER A 27 -39.43 3.91 14.12
N LEU A 28 -39.17 4.63 13.03
CA LEU A 28 -40.20 5.42 12.33
C LEU A 28 -41.28 4.53 11.70
N PHE A 29 -40.93 3.31 11.30
CA PHE A 29 -41.87 2.32 10.76
C PHE A 29 -42.54 1.45 11.85
N GLY A 30 -42.35 1.78 13.12
CA GLY A 30 -42.97 1.07 14.25
C GLY A 30 -42.39 -0.32 14.54
N HIS A 31 -41.26 -0.67 13.93
CA HIS A 31 -40.67 -2.00 14.09
C HIS A 31 -39.86 -2.15 15.40
N LYS A 32 -39.32 -1.06 15.95
CA LYS A 32 -38.52 -1.06 17.19
C LYS A 32 -38.60 0.29 17.94
N THR A 33 -38.39 0.28 19.24
CA THR A 33 -38.21 1.51 20.02
C THR A 33 -36.76 1.98 19.94
N PHE A 34 -36.56 3.26 19.61
CA PHE A 34 -35.26 3.90 19.67
C PHE A 34 -35.04 4.51 21.05
N ASN A 35 -34.05 4.02 21.78
CA ASN A 35 -33.77 4.43 23.16
C ASN A 35 -32.24 4.51 23.42
N GLU A 36 -31.86 4.94 24.62
CA GLU A 36 -30.46 5.06 25.03
C GLU A 36 -29.68 3.74 24.87
N SER A 37 -30.31 2.61 25.22
CA SER A 37 -29.70 1.28 25.07
C SER A 37 -29.30 0.99 23.62
N THR A 38 -30.11 1.42 22.65
CA THR A 38 -29.79 1.29 21.22
C THR A 38 -28.50 2.01 20.84
N VAL A 39 -28.28 3.21 21.38
CA VAL A 39 -27.06 3.99 21.14
C VAL A 39 -25.83 3.29 21.72
N TRP A 40 -25.93 2.79 22.95
CA TRP A 40 -24.86 2.05 23.61
C TRP A 40 -24.51 0.72 22.93
N VAL A 41 -25.52 -0.07 22.54
CA VAL A 41 -25.32 -1.31 21.78
C VAL A 41 -24.62 -1.01 20.46
N GLY A 42 -25.04 0.05 19.76
CA GLY A 42 -24.38 0.50 18.54
C GLY A 42 -22.92 0.90 18.76
N PHE A 43 -22.63 1.63 19.83
CA PHE A 43 -21.26 2.06 20.17
C PHE A 43 -20.36 0.86 20.45
N ILE A 44 -20.79 -0.05 21.33
CA ILE A 44 -20.02 -1.26 21.68
C ILE A 44 -19.77 -2.11 20.44
N SER A 45 -20.80 -2.31 19.60
CA SER A 45 -20.70 -3.08 18.36
C SER A 45 -19.71 -2.44 17.38
N ALA A 46 -19.73 -1.11 17.25
CA ALA A 46 -18.79 -0.38 16.40
C ALA A 46 -17.35 -0.50 16.90
N VAL A 47 -17.12 -0.36 18.22
CA VAL A 47 -15.78 -0.56 18.81
C VAL A 47 -15.28 -1.98 18.55
N PHE A 48 -16.12 -2.99 18.79
CA PHE A 48 -15.74 -4.39 18.59
C PHE A 48 -15.43 -4.70 17.12
N PHE A 49 -16.27 -4.21 16.20
CA PHE A 49 -16.04 -4.32 14.75
C PHE A 49 -14.72 -3.66 14.35
N GLU A 50 -14.45 -2.43 14.80
CA GLU A 50 -13.21 -1.72 14.47
C GLU A 50 -11.96 -2.46 14.96
N VAL A 51 -11.97 -2.98 16.19
CA VAL A 51 -10.83 -3.75 16.73
C VAL A 51 -10.56 -4.99 15.88
N ILE A 52 -11.59 -5.76 15.54
CA ILE A 52 -11.44 -6.97 14.73
C ILE A 52 -11.00 -6.62 13.30
N TYR A 53 -11.69 -5.69 12.66
CA TYR A 53 -11.44 -5.29 11.29
C TYR A 53 -10.01 -4.77 11.10
N TRP A 54 -9.59 -3.84 11.95
CA TRP A 54 -8.23 -3.29 11.89
C TRP A 54 -7.17 -4.24 12.39
N GLY A 55 -7.49 -5.12 13.35
CA GLY A 55 -6.61 -6.21 13.77
C GLY A 55 -6.27 -7.14 12.61
N LEU A 56 -7.28 -7.55 11.82
CA LEU A 56 -7.10 -8.39 10.63
C LEU A 56 -6.33 -7.67 9.52
N LEU A 57 -6.64 -6.39 9.26
CA LEU A 57 -5.87 -5.60 8.30
C LEU A 57 -4.41 -5.44 8.73
N TRP A 58 -4.17 -5.15 10.00
CA TRP A 58 -2.81 -5.01 10.53
C TRP A 58 -2.01 -6.31 10.42
N TYR A 59 -2.63 -7.45 10.71
CA TYR A 59 -2.01 -8.76 10.50
C TYR A 59 -1.55 -8.96 9.04
N THR A 60 -2.35 -8.45 8.09
CA THR A 60 -2.02 -8.53 6.65
C THR A 60 -0.95 -7.52 6.23
N PHE A 61 -0.96 -6.30 6.79
CA PHE A 61 -0.07 -5.21 6.38
C PHE A 61 1.31 -5.33 7.01
N LYS A 62 1.38 -5.83 8.24
CA LYS A 62 2.61 -5.89 9.05
C LYS A 62 3.77 -6.61 8.36
N PRO A 63 3.60 -7.78 7.71
CA PRO A 63 4.70 -8.44 6.99
C PRO A 63 5.25 -7.58 5.85
N LYS A 64 4.37 -6.96 5.05
CA LYS A 64 4.73 -6.12 3.91
C LYS A 64 5.45 -4.84 4.33
N ILE A 65 4.99 -4.19 5.41
CA ILE A 65 5.64 -3.01 5.99
C ILE A 65 7.01 -3.39 6.54
N ARG A 66 7.12 -4.49 7.28
CA ARG A 66 8.41 -4.96 7.79
C ARG A 66 9.40 -5.24 6.68
N TYR A 67 8.95 -5.88 5.61
CA TYR A 67 9.80 -6.18 4.46
C TYR A 67 10.32 -4.91 3.76
N ILE A 68 9.44 -3.91 3.53
CA ILE A 68 9.84 -2.69 2.81
C ILE A 68 10.78 -1.81 3.65
N GLU A 69 10.70 -1.90 4.97
CA GLU A 69 11.55 -1.18 5.92
C GLU A 69 12.82 -1.97 6.31
N ALA A 70 12.94 -3.23 5.91
CA ALA A 70 14.11 -4.05 6.23
C ALA A 70 15.28 -3.77 5.28
N GLU A 71 16.49 -3.71 5.86
CA GLU A 71 17.78 -3.70 5.16
C GLU A 71 18.08 -5.12 4.67
N SER A 72 17.55 -5.45 3.49
CA SER A 72 17.67 -6.79 2.91
C SER A 72 17.46 -6.74 1.42
N ASP A 73 18.26 -7.51 0.70
CA ASP A 73 18.23 -7.57 -0.77
C ASP A 73 17.33 -8.72 -1.27
N ALA A 74 16.65 -9.40 -0.34
CA ALA A 74 15.77 -10.51 -0.67
C ALA A 74 14.55 -10.02 -1.46
N GLU A 75 14.18 -10.78 -2.49
CA GLU A 75 12.98 -10.52 -3.28
C GLU A 75 11.69 -10.70 -2.46
N PRO A 76 10.60 -9.98 -2.83
CA PRO A 76 9.35 -10.06 -2.09
C PRO A 76 8.55 -11.32 -2.45
N GLU A 77 8.45 -12.26 -1.50
CA GLU A 77 7.66 -13.50 -1.64
C GLU A 77 6.14 -13.32 -1.38
N PHE A 78 5.59 -12.15 -1.66
CA PHE A 78 4.15 -11.92 -1.51
C PHE A 78 3.37 -12.45 -2.71
N ARG A 79 2.26 -13.15 -2.46
CA ARG A 79 1.41 -13.74 -3.51
C ARG A 79 0.91 -12.72 -4.54
N ASP A 80 0.81 -11.45 -4.16
CA ASP A 80 0.31 -10.35 -4.98
C ASP A 80 1.42 -9.44 -5.55
N THR A 81 2.67 -9.89 -5.48
CA THR A 81 3.80 -9.28 -6.19
C THR A 81 3.57 -9.32 -7.70
N GLN A 82 3.79 -8.19 -8.35
CA GLN A 82 3.91 -8.05 -9.79
C GLN A 82 5.37 -7.80 -10.10
N THR A 83 5.95 -8.66 -10.92
CA THR A 83 7.34 -8.55 -11.37
C THR A 83 7.40 -8.04 -12.80
N GLN A 84 8.42 -7.27 -13.11
CA GLN A 84 8.75 -6.83 -14.46
C GLN A 84 10.27 -6.70 -14.58
N GLU A 85 10.84 -7.37 -15.57
CA GLU A 85 12.24 -7.19 -15.94
C GLU A 85 12.36 -6.05 -16.94
N VAL A 86 13.35 -5.19 -16.74
CA VAL A 86 13.69 -4.08 -17.63
C VAL A 86 15.15 -4.24 -18.02
N SER A 87 15.40 -4.44 -19.31
CA SER A 87 16.77 -4.44 -19.84
C SER A 87 17.27 -3.00 -19.90
N VAL A 88 18.48 -2.79 -19.42
CA VAL A 88 19.14 -1.49 -19.43
C VAL A 88 20.43 -1.66 -20.23
N PRO A 89 20.36 -1.47 -21.55
CA PRO A 89 21.50 -1.62 -22.44
C PRO A 89 22.51 -0.50 -22.18
N ASP A 90 23.73 -0.86 -21.75
CA ASP A 90 24.92 0.00 -21.72
C ASP A 90 24.91 1.25 -20.80
N VAL A 91 24.05 1.29 -19.77
CA VAL A 91 24.06 2.40 -18.80
C VAL A 91 24.60 1.93 -17.45
N GLU A 92 25.47 2.75 -16.84
CA GLU A 92 25.71 2.74 -15.39
C GLU A 92 24.40 3.09 -14.67
N PHE A 93 23.47 2.13 -14.61
CA PHE A 93 22.30 2.27 -13.78
C PHE A 93 22.75 2.42 -12.34
N SER A 94 22.18 3.43 -11.70
CA SER A 94 22.44 3.75 -10.32
C SER A 94 21.12 3.94 -9.62
N VAL A 95 20.94 3.26 -8.49
CA VAL A 95 19.76 3.49 -7.64
C VAL A 95 19.76 4.92 -7.11
N THR A 96 20.94 5.53 -6.91
CA THR A 96 21.07 6.95 -6.58
C THR A 96 20.53 7.85 -7.69
N ARG A 97 20.89 7.62 -8.97
CA ARG A 97 20.31 8.39 -10.10
C ARG A 97 18.80 8.20 -10.21
N LEU A 98 18.33 6.97 -10.06
CA LEU A 98 16.89 6.70 -10.05
C LEU A 98 16.17 7.47 -8.94
N ARG A 99 16.77 7.55 -7.74
CA ARG A 99 16.20 8.30 -6.61
C ARG A 99 16.00 9.78 -6.93
N GLU A 100 16.91 10.40 -7.68
CA GLU A 100 16.86 11.82 -8.00
C GLU A 100 15.70 12.16 -8.95
N ILE A 101 15.35 11.23 -9.85
CA ILE A 101 14.24 11.41 -10.80
C ILE A 101 12.90 10.87 -10.28
N LEU A 102 12.90 10.15 -9.15
CA LEU A 102 11.66 9.65 -8.56
C LEU A 102 10.74 10.83 -8.15
N PRO A 103 9.42 10.69 -8.32
CA PRO A 103 8.50 11.74 -7.92
C PRO A 103 8.62 12.10 -6.42
N PRO A 104 8.48 13.38 -6.03
CA PRO A 104 8.75 13.85 -4.66
C PRO A 104 7.80 13.26 -3.60
N HIS A 105 6.72 12.62 -4.02
CA HIS A 105 5.76 11.97 -3.14
C HIS A 105 6.12 10.50 -2.85
N VAL A 106 7.14 9.95 -3.51
CA VAL A 106 7.65 8.60 -3.24
C VAL A 106 8.53 8.64 -2.00
N HIS A 107 8.32 7.68 -1.09
CA HIS A 107 9.11 7.55 0.13
C HIS A 107 10.05 6.36 -0.01
N VAL A 108 11.33 6.63 -0.26
CA VAL A 108 12.40 5.61 -0.22
C VAL A 108 12.62 5.18 1.23
N THR A 109 12.51 3.87 1.46
CA THR A 109 12.61 3.26 2.80
C THR A 109 13.94 2.56 3.01
N TYR A 110 14.54 2.03 1.95
CA TYR A 110 15.87 1.41 1.96
C TYR A 110 16.52 1.60 0.59
N MET A 111 17.83 1.79 0.58
CA MET A 111 18.62 1.95 -0.64
C MET A 111 20.05 1.53 -0.34
N ASP A 112 20.59 0.66 -1.18
CA ASP A 112 21.97 0.21 -1.16
C ASP A 112 22.51 0.25 -2.59
N GLU A 113 23.49 1.13 -2.83
CA GLU A 113 24.09 1.32 -4.15
C GLU A 113 25.02 0.15 -4.52
N GLU A 114 25.74 -0.41 -3.55
CA GLU A 114 26.68 -1.52 -3.78
C GLU A 114 25.93 -2.80 -4.14
N ALA A 115 24.82 -3.06 -3.44
CA ALA A 115 23.92 -4.18 -3.76
C ALA A 115 23.00 -3.89 -4.96
N GLY A 116 22.90 -2.63 -5.40
CA GLY A 116 22.00 -2.23 -6.49
C GLY A 116 20.52 -2.35 -6.13
N VAL A 117 20.17 -2.19 -4.84
CA VAL A 117 18.81 -2.40 -4.32
C VAL A 117 18.18 -1.10 -3.88
N MET A 118 16.90 -0.92 -4.23
CA MET A 118 16.07 0.16 -3.69
C MET A 118 14.69 -0.36 -3.30
N LYS A 119 14.21 0.08 -2.14
CA LYS A 119 12.85 -0.11 -1.68
C LYS A 119 12.18 1.22 -1.44
N PHE A 120 10.96 1.36 -1.93
CA PHE A 120 10.17 2.54 -1.65
C PHE A 120 8.68 2.24 -1.61
N ARG A 121 7.93 3.24 -1.18
CA ARG A 121 6.47 3.21 -1.19
C ARG A 121 5.89 4.49 -1.75
N THR A 122 4.75 4.34 -2.41
CA THR A 122 3.88 5.47 -2.76
C THR A 122 3.01 5.88 -1.56
N PRO A 123 2.49 7.12 -1.54
CA PRO A 123 1.61 7.58 -0.48
C PRO A 123 0.36 6.71 -0.35
N TYR A 124 -0.11 6.62 0.89
CA TYR A 124 -1.40 5.99 1.20
C TYR A 124 -2.54 6.72 0.48
N ASN A 125 -3.13 6.06 -0.52
CA ASN A 125 -4.34 6.52 -1.17
C ASN A 125 -5.53 5.59 -0.83
N ARG A 126 -6.76 6.12 -0.87
CA ARG A 126 -7.98 5.36 -0.48
C ARG A 126 -8.28 4.15 -1.38
N LYS A 127 -7.67 4.05 -2.57
CA LYS A 127 -7.98 3.02 -3.57
C LYS A 127 -7.02 1.83 -3.53
N ALA A 128 -5.76 2.05 -3.19
CA ALA A 128 -4.69 1.05 -3.25
C ALA A 128 -3.89 0.93 -1.94
N TRP A 129 -4.17 1.78 -0.94
CA TRP A 129 -3.48 1.79 0.37
C TRP A 129 -1.95 1.94 0.27
N GLY A 130 -1.46 2.45 -0.86
CA GLY A 130 -0.04 2.52 -1.19
C GLY A 130 0.46 1.25 -1.90
N ILE A 131 1.25 1.45 -2.94
CA ILE A 131 2.04 0.42 -3.61
C ILE A 131 3.46 0.47 -3.03
N LEU A 132 3.97 -0.70 -2.70
CA LEU A 132 5.33 -0.95 -2.24
C LEU A 132 6.11 -1.50 -3.42
N THR A 133 7.34 -1.03 -3.62
CA THR A 133 8.17 -1.42 -4.76
C THR A 133 9.57 -1.75 -4.28
N HIS A 134 10.06 -2.90 -4.73
CA HIS A 134 11.43 -3.35 -4.63
C HIS A 134 12.07 -3.32 -6.02
N ILE A 135 13.29 -2.81 -6.08
CA ILE A 135 14.12 -2.73 -7.28
C ILE A 135 15.42 -3.45 -6.95
N ALA A 136 15.84 -4.37 -7.82
CA ALA A 136 17.15 -4.99 -7.76
C ALA A 136 17.82 -4.91 -9.13
N TRP A 137 19.02 -4.34 -9.15
CA TRP A 137 19.87 -4.27 -10.34
C TRP A 137 20.79 -5.49 -10.40
N GLN A 138 20.69 -6.24 -11.49
CA GLN A 138 21.54 -7.39 -11.76
C GLN A 138 22.64 -6.95 -12.73
N GLN A 139 23.81 -6.56 -12.19
CA GLN A 139 24.95 -6.07 -12.98
C GLN A 139 25.39 -7.06 -14.06
N GLU A 140 25.41 -8.35 -13.74
CA GLU A 140 25.88 -9.40 -14.65
C GLU A 140 25.02 -9.56 -15.91
N SER A 141 23.71 -9.34 -15.78
CA SER A 141 22.73 -9.49 -16.87
C SER A 141 22.31 -8.16 -17.50
N GLY A 142 22.68 -7.02 -16.92
CA GLY A 142 22.23 -5.71 -17.38
C GLY A 142 20.70 -5.53 -17.28
N THR A 143 20.10 -6.12 -16.25
CA THR A 143 18.65 -6.12 -16.03
C THR A 143 18.28 -5.53 -14.68
N VAL A 144 17.21 -4.72 -14.67
CA VAL A 144 16.55 -4.29 -13.44
C VAL A 144 15.34 -5.18 -13.22
N MET A 145 15.25 -5.81 -12.06
CA MET A 145 14.06 -6.49 -11.59
C MET A 145 13.19 -5.49 -10.79
N LEU A 146 11.98 -5.23 -11.28
CA LEU A 146 10.97 -4.41 -10.62
C LEU A 146 9.90 -5.29 -9.99
N SER A 147 9.77 -5.23 -8.67
CA SER A 147 8.80 -6.03 -7.91
C SER A 147 7.89 -5.12 -7.10
N SER A 148 6.67 -4.88 -7.60
CA SER A 148 5.66 -4.06 -6.91
C SER A 148 4.52 -4.89 -6.35
N PHE A 149 4.09 -4.57 -5.14
CA PHE A 149 2.97 -5.23 -4.47
C PHE A 149 2.13 -4.20 -3.70
N PRO A 150 0.79 -4.34 -3.68
CA PRO A 150 -0.03 -3.43 -2.91
C PRO A 150 0.14 -3.71 -1.42
N LEU A 151 0.02 -2.67 -0.58
CA LEU A 151 -0.04 -2.89 0.87
C LEU A 151 -1.34 -3.61 1.27
N SER A 152 -2.45 -3.29 0.60
CA SER A 152 -3.75 -3.88 0.88
C SER A 152 -3.85 -5.36 0.48
N VAL A 153 -4.95 -5.99 0.87
CA VAL A 153 -5.36 -7.33 0.41
C VAL A 153 -5.49 -7.34 -1.12
N TYR A 154 -5.29 -8.53 -1.70
CA TYR A 154 -5.47 -8.82 -3.13
C TYR A 154 -6.85 -8.36 -3.63
N THR A 155 -6.84 -7.29 -4.42
CA THR A 155 -7.98 -6.87 -5.23
C THR A 155 -7.50 -6.64 -6.65
N LYS A 156 -8.34 -6.91 -7.66
CA LYS A 156 -7.99 -6.67 -9.07
C LYS A 156 -7.48 -5.24 -9.31
N THR A 157 -8.07 -4.26 -8.63
CA THR A 157 -7.66 -2.86 -8.72
C THR A 157 -6.27 -2.62 -8.12
N ALA A 158 -5.96 -3.22 -6.97
CA ALA A 158 -4.67 -3.08 -6.31
C ALA A 158 -3.54 -3.76 -7.11
N THR A 159 -3.79 -4.96 -7.65
CA THR A 159 -2.85 -5.67 -8.53
C THR A 159 -2.59 -4.87 -9.81
N ARG A 160 -3.65 -4.32 -10.44
CA ARG A 160 -3.49 -3.44 -11.61
C ARG A 160 -2.64 -2.21 -11.29
N LYS A 161 -2.84 -1.59 -10.12
CA LYS A 161 -2.04 -0.46 -9.65
C LYS A 161 -0.56 -0.81 -9.42
N ALA A 162 -0.27 -2.02 -8.95
CA ALA A 162 1.10 -2.50 -8.83
C ALA A 162 1.77 -2.70 -10.19
N LYS A 163 1.03 -3.21 -11.20
CA LYS A 163 1.51 -3.30 -12.58
C LYS A 163 1.78 -1.91 -13.19
N GLU A 164 0.82 -0.99 -13.05
CA GLU A 164 0.98 0.41 -13.49
C GLU A 164 2.21 1.08 -12.84
N GLN A 165 2.53 0.72 -11.59
CA GLN A 165 3.71 1.23 -10.89
C GLN A 165 5.01 0.70 -11.52
N ASN A 166 5.09 -0.60 -11.83
CA ASN A 166 6.25 -1.15 -12.54
C ASN A 166 6.42 -0.50 -13.91
N GLU A 167 5.34 -0.32 -14.67
CA GLU A 167 5.37 0.32 -15.98
C GLU A 167 5.90 1.76 -15.89
N ALA A 168 5.44 2.54 -14.91
CA ALA A 168 5.90 3.91 -14.69
C ALA A 168 7.38 3.98 -14.29
N VAL A 169 7.85 3.05 -13.45
CA VAL A 169 9.26 2.99 -13.05
C VAL A 169 10.13 2.53 -14.21
N ALA A 170 9.68 1.56 -15.01
CA ALA A 170 10.38 1.11 -16.21
C ALA A 170 10.58 2.27 -17.21
N GLN A 171 9.57 3.12 -17.41
CA GLN A 171 9.68 4.32 -18.25
C GLN A 171 10.74 5.30 -17.72
N LEU A 172 10.80 5.52 -16.40
CA LEU A 172 11.85 6.35 -15.79
C LEU A 172 13.25 5.77 -16.01
N ILE A 173 13.37 4.45 -15.91
CA ILE A 173 14.64 3.75 -16.14
C ILE A 173 15.08 3.87 -17.60
N HIS A 174 14.15 3.73 -18.56
CA HIS A 174 14.47 3.94 -19.97
C HIS A 174 14.90 5.38 -20.26
N ALA A 175 14.23 6.37 -19.66
CA ALA A 175 14.61 7.77 -19.80
C ALA A 175 16.04 8.05 -19.28
N LEU A 176 16.47 7.38 -18.20
CA LEU A 176 17.86 7.48 -17.70
C LEU A 176 18.90 7.00 -18.72
N GLY A 177 18.52 6.11 -19.64
CA GLY A 177 19.43 5.60 -20.67
C GLY A 177 19.47 6.43 -21.94
N GLU A 178 18.52 7.35 -22.15
CA GLU A 178 18.50 8.25 -23.32
C GLU A 178 19.25 9.56 -23.08
N ASP A 179 19.54 9.91 -21.82
CA ASP A 179 20.27 11.14 -21.42
C ASP A 179 21.81 11.02 -21.46
N VAL A 180 22.35 9.98 -22.11
CA VAL A 180 23.82 9.74 -22.29
C VAL A 180 24.24 9.91 -23.75
#